data_AF-A0A6J2VBA9-F1
#
_entry.id   AF-A0A6J2VBA9-F1
#
_cell.length_a   1.000
_cell.length_b   1.000
_cell.length_c   1.000
_cell.angle_alpha   90.00
_cell.angle_beta   90.00
_cell.angle_gamma   90.00
#
_symmetry.space_group_name_H-M   'P 1'
#
loop_
_entity.id
_entity.type
_entity.pdbx_description
1 polymer ?
#
loop_
_entity_poly.entity_id
_entity_poly.type
_entity_poly.pdbx_seq_one_letter_code
_entity_poly.pdbx_strand_id
1 'polypeptide(L)'
;MALMKVKFNLAKRVKLAQGLWLLYWLSVMAGILIFSMGLFFKIELRKRSEMMDNNESHFVPNLLILVGLAACGINAFGGKVCHDSLDPIKFAKWKPMVKNYLAGCFAFSIILFLTALLCFTMQISLHFALAEGLKNGMKYYRDTDTPGRCFMKRTLDMTQIEFRCCGNNNYKDWFEIQWISNRYLDFNNAEVKDRVMSNVEGKYLMDSVPFSCCNPASPRPCIQHHLTNNTAHYDYDHHTEDLNIWTRGCREALVSYYGGMMNSIGAFVLLDVLMQAGVMVGLKYLTTALETSDPENPECESEGWLLEKTVKETVDDMMAKIKKLGKGNQVEGEGEEAQAVATVS
;
A
#
# COMPACT_ATOMS: atom_id res chain seq x y z
N MET A 1 18.18 37.45 2.83
CA MET A 1 17.58 37.62 4.17
C MET A 1 17.13 36.23 4.62
N ALA A 2 17.65 35.71 5.74
CA ALA A 2 17.29 34.36 6.19
C ALA A 2 15.87 34.35 6.81
N LEU A 3 15.08 33.33 6.48
CA LEU A 3 13.69 33.17 6.93
C LEU A 3 13.60 32.34 8.21
N MET A 4 12.69 32.72 9.10
CA MET A 4 12.46 32.11 10.43
C MET A 4 13.74 32.00 11.28
N LYS A 5 14.43 33.12 11.49
CA LYS A 5 15.59 33.17 12.40
C LYS A 5 15.15 32.97 13.84
N VAL A 6 15.83 32.09 14.57
CA VAL A 6 15.65 31.88 16.01
C VAL A 6 17.01 31.91 16.69
N LYS A 7 17.08 32.60 17.84
CA LYS A 7 18.28 32.68 18.67
C LYS A 7 18.35 31.49 19.64
N PHE A 8 19.49 30.83 19.67
CA PHE A 8 19.76 29.66 20.52
C PHE A 8 20.94 29.91 21.46
N ASN A 9 20.70 29.73 22.75
CA ASN A 9 21.75 29.63 23.77
C ASN A 9 22.17 28.16 23.91
N LEU A 10 23.32 27.88 24.52
CA LEU A 10 23.84 26.52 24.69
C LEU A 10 22.80 25.55 25.27
N ALA A 11 22.12 25.92 26.36
CA ALA A 11 21.07 25.10 26.98
C ALA A 11 19.88 24.82 26.04
N LYS A 12 19.52 25.75 25.14
CA LYS A 12 18.45 25.55 24.16
C LYS A 12 18.90 24.60 23.04
N ARG A 13 20.16 24.67 22.59
CA ARG A 13 20.73 23.74 21.59
C ARG A 13 20.78 22.31 22.13
N VAL A 14 21.23 22.14 23.36
CA VAL A 14 21.28 20.81 24.02
C VAL A 14 19.88 20.21 24.15
N LYS A 15 18.89 21.00 24.60
CA LYS A 15 17.48 20.55 24.67
C LYS A 15 16.91 20.19 23.30
N LEU A 16 17.22 21.00 22.26
CA LEU A 16 16.80 20.70 20.89
C LEU A 16 17.41 19.39 20.38
N ALA A 17 18.70 19.16 20.60
CA ALA A 17 19.38 17.94 20.21
C ALA A 17 18.86 16.71 20.95
N GLN A 18 18.59 16.82 22.26
CA GLN A 18 17.97 15.74 23.05
C GLN A 18 16.55 15.43 22.55
N GLY A 19 15.74 16.45 22.30
CA GLY A 19 14.39 16.29 21.75
C GLY A 19 14.38 15.68 20.35
N LEU A 20 15.31 16.10 19.49
CA LEU A 20 15.49 15.52 18.17
C LEU A 20 15.95 14.07 18.22
N TRP A 21 16.88 13.73 19.12
CA TRP A 21 17.32 12.35 19.33
C TRP A 21 16.14 11.45 19.71
N LEU A 22 15.28 11.90 20.65
CA LEU A 22 14.06 11.18 21.00
C LEU A 22 13.10 11.04 19.81
N LEU A 23 12.91 12.11 19.04
CA LEU A 23 12.03 12.11 17.87
C LEU A 23 12.54 11.18 16.75
N TYR A 24 13.86 11.10 16.54
CA TYR A 24 14.47 10.15 15.60
C TYR A 24 14.21 8.70 16.04
N TRP A 25 14.37 8.37 17.32
CA TRP A 25 14.04 7.03 17.82
C TRP A 25 12.55 6.70 17.71
N LEU A 26 11.67 7.68 17.96
CA LEU A 26 10.24 7.51 17.71
C LEU A 26 9.95 7.24 16.22
N SER A 27 10.64 7.94 15.32
CA SER A 27 10.53 7.74 13.87
C SER A 27 11.08 6.38 13.43
N VAL A 28 12.12 5.86 14.09
CA VAL A 28 12.58 4.47 13.88
C VAL A 28 11.48 3.47 14.24
N MET A 29 10.80 3.67 15.38
CA MET A 29 9.68 2.81 15.78
C MET A 29 8.51 2.89 14.79
N ALA A 30 8.20 4.09 14.27
CA ALA A 30 7.22 4.26 13.19
C ALA A 30 7.61 3.47 11.92
N GLY A 31 8.89 3.53 11.52
CA GLY A 31 9.41 2.72 10.41
C GLY A 31 9.26 1.20 10.63
N ILE A 32 9.50 0.70 11.85
CA ILE A 32 9.30 -0.72 12.19
C ILE A 32 7.81 -1.10 12.10
N LEU A 33 6.91 -0.21 12.52
CA LEU A 33 5.47 -0.42 12.39
C LEU A 33 5.05 -0.47 10.91
N ILE A 34 5.55 0.42 10.06
CA ILE A 34 5.26 0.41 8.62
C ILE A 34 5.80 -0.88 7.98
N PHE A 35 7.01 -1.30 8.33
CA PHE A 35 7.59 -2.55 7.85
C PHE A 35 6.76 -3.77 8.25
N SER A 36 6.35 -3.86 9.52
CA SER A 36 5.55 -4.98 10.02
C SER A 36 4.16 -5.01 9.40
N MET A 37 3.51 -3.86 9.22
CA MET A 37 2.24 -3.74 8.50
C MET A 37 2.38 -4.12 7.02
N GLY A 38 3.48 -3.76 6.36
CA GLY A 38 3.78 -4.16 4.99
C GLY A 38 3.92 -5.68 4.84
N LEU A 39 4.60 -6.35 5.78
CA LEU A 39 4.69 -7.81 5.82
C LEU A 39 3.33 -8.45 6.08
N PHE A 40 2.59 -7.95 7.07
CA PHE A 40 1.25 -8.45 7.40
C PHE A 40 0.32 -8.35 6.19
N PHE A 41 0.26 -7.19 5.53
CA PHE A 41 -0.57 -6.98 4.35
C PHE A 41 -0.16 -7.89 3.19
N LYS A 42 1.15 -8.11 2.97
CA LYS A 42 1.65 -9.05 1.97
C LYS A 42 1.21 -10.49 2.24
N ILE A 43 1.27 -10.93 3.49
CA ILE A 43 0.84 -12.27 3.90
C ILE A 43 -0.67 -12.42 3.67
N GLU A 44 -1.45 -11.41 4.06
CA GLU A 44 -2.91 -11.45 3.97
C GLU A 44 -3.42 -11.45 2.52
N LEU A 45 -2.73 -10.74 1.62
CA LEU A 45 -3.01 -10.83 0.18
C LEU A 45 -2.59 -12.20 -0.39
N ARG A 46 -1.44 -12.74 0.03
CA ARG A 46 -0.95 -14.03 -0.48
C ARG A 46 -1.88 -15.19 -0.15
N LYS A 47 -2.50 -15.19 1.04
CA LYS A 47 -3.48 -16.22 1.46
C LYS A 47 -4.61 -16.42 0.44
N ARG A 48 -4.96 -15.38 -0.32
CA ARG A 48 -6.06 -15.39 -1.30
C ARG A 48 -5.62 -15.04 -2.72
N SER A 49 -4.33 -15.14 -3.00
CA SER A 49 -3.74 -14.84 -4.32
C SER A 49 -4.37 -15.68 -5.44
N GLU A 50 -4.84 -16.88 -5.13
CA GLU A 50 -5.60 -17.74 -6.04
C GLU A 50 -6.87 -17.10 -6.64
N MET A 51 -7.48 -16.13 -5.94
CA MET A 51 -8.65 -15.38 -6.42
C MET A 51 -8.29 -13.96 -6.91
N MET A 52 -7.03 -13.55 -6.79
CA MET A 52 -6.53 -12.23 -7.19
C MET A 52 -5.31 -12.42 -8.08
N ASP A 53 -5.54 -12.87 -9.31
CA ASP A 53 -4.49 -13.15 -10.29
C ASP A 53 -3.99 -11.85 -10.96
N ASN A 54 -3.40 -10.94 -10.17
CA ASN A 54 -2.81 -9.73 -10.72
C ASN A 54 -1.49 -9.35 -10.03
N ASN A 55 -0.43 -9.19 -10.84
CA ASN A 55 0.91 -8.78 -10.40
C ASN A 55 0.91 -7.43 -9.68
N GLU A 56 -0.04 -6.55 -9.99
CA GLU A 56 -0.18 -5.23 -9.35
C GLU A 56 -0.49 -5.32 -7.85
N SER A 57 -1.12 -6.41 -7.39
CA SER A 57 -1.49 -6.58 -5.99
C SER A 57 -0.28 -6.67 -5.04
N HIS A 58 0.89 -7.05 -5.55
CA HIS A 58 2.12 -7.17 -4.76
C HIS A 58 2.95 -5.89 -4.71
N PHE A 59 2.63 -4.88 -5.51
CA PHE A 59 3.42 -3.64 -5.60
C PHE A 59 3.41 -2.84 -4.30
N VAL A 60 2.22 -2.51 -3.77
CA VAL A 60 2.07 -1.71 -2.54
C VAL A 60 2.70 -2.37 -1.31
N PRO A 61 2.45 -3.66 -1.00
CA PRO A 61 3.10 -4.31 0.14
C PRO A 61 4.63 -4.34 0.04
N ASN A 62 5.18 -4.59 -1.15
CA ASN A 62 6.63 -4.59 -1.36
C ASN A 62 7.23 -3.19 -1.16
N LEU A 63 6.54 -2.16 -1.65
CA LEU A 63 6.94 -0.77 -1.45
C LEU A 63 6.92 -0.41 0.04
N LEU A 64 5.87 -0.77 0.79
CA LEU A 64 5.77 -0.56 2.24
C LEU A 64 6.93 -1.21 3.01
N ILE A 65 7.29 -2.44 2.66
CA ILE A 65 8.43 -3.15 3.27
C ILE A 65 9.73 -2.39 3.00
N LEU A 66 9.95 -1.95 1.76
CA LEU A 66 11.16 -1.21 1.37
C LEU A 66 11.26 0.14 2.08
N VAL A 67 10.18 0.94 2.06
CA VAL A 67 10.20 2.26 2.70
C VAL A 67 10.25 2.17 4.22
N GLY A 68 9.65 1.14 4.84
CA GLY A 68 9.77 0.90 6.27
C GLY A 68 11.21 0.62 6.69
N LEU A 69 11.93 -0.25 5.96
CA LEU A 69 13.35 -0.50 6.20
C LEU A 69 14.21 0.75 5.99
N ALA A 70 13.95 1.49 4.91
CA ALA A 70 14.65 2.74 4.62
C ALA A 70 14.41 3.79 5.72
N ALA A 71 13.17 3.93 6.20
CA ALA A 71 12.82 4.84 7.30
C ALA A 71 13.61 4.49 8.57
N CYS A 72 13.70 3.21 8.94
CA CYS A 72 14.51 2.78 10.08
C CYS A 72 15.99 3.17 9.91
N GLY A 73 16.58 2.88 8.75
CA GLY A 73 18.00 3.18 8.48
C GLY A 73 18.30 4.68 8.48
N ILE A 74 17.48 5.46 7.78
CA ILE A 74 17.61 6.93 7.67
C ILE A 74 17.46 7.58 9.04
N ASN A 75 16.46 7.17 9.83
CA ASN A 75 16.20 7.78 11.14
C ASN A 75 17.20 7.33 12.22
N ALA A 76 17.67 6.07 12.19
CA ALA A 76 18.74 5.63 13.09
C ALA A 76 20.06 6.39 12.82
N PHE A 77 20.37 6.60 11.54
CA PHE A 77 21.51 7.42 11.13
C PHE A 77 21.33 8.88 11.57
N GLY A 78 20.14 9.47 11.38
CA GLY A 78 19.82 10.82 11.84
C GLY A 78 19.94 11.01 13.35
N GLY A 79 19.50 10.02 14.12
CA GLY A 79 19.66 9.98 15.57
C GLY A 79 21.13 9.99 15.99
N LYS A 80 21.98 9.20 15.30
CA LYS A 80 23.44 9.21 15.53
C LYS A 80 24.06 10.57 15.21
N VAL A 81 23.72 11.16 14.08
CA VAL A 81 24.19 12.51 13.69
C VAL A 81 23.78 13.54 14.74
N CYS A 82 22.54 13.48 15.24
CA CYS A 82 22.04 14.40 16.25
C CYS A 82 22.78 14.25 17.59
N HIS A 83 23.08 13.01 18.00
CA HIS A 83 23.87 12.74 19.20
C HIS A 83 25.30 13.25 19.07
N ASP A 84 25.96 12.97 17.95
CA ASP A 84 27.35 13.40 17.71
C ASP A 84 27.47 14.92 17.50
N SER A 85 26.37 15.60 17.15
CA SER A 85 26.34 17.07 16.99
C SER A 85 26.47 17.83 18.31
N LEU A 86 26.32 17.16 19.47
CA LEU A 86 26.60 17.75 20.78
C LEU A 86 28.10 17.94 21.03
N ASP A 87 28.96 17.21 20.32
CA ASP A 87 30.42 17.32 20.41
C ASP A 87 30.98 18.21 19.29
N PRO A 88 31.60 19.38 19.57
CA PRO A 88 32.11 20.29 18.54
C PRO A 88 33.13 19.64 17.60
N ILE A 89 34.01 18.78 18.14
CA ILE A 89 35.06 18.08 17.39
C ILE A 89 34.45 17.05 16.42
N LYS A 90 33.35 16.40 16.81
CA LYS A 90 32.65 15.42 15.97
C LYS A 90 31.77 16.11 14.94
N PHE A 91 31.09 17.20 15.31
CA PHE A 91 30.24 17.98 14.42
C PHE A 91 30.99 18.51 13.20
N ALA A 92 32.23 18.99 13.37
CA ALA A 92 33.07 19.46 12.27
C ALA A 92 33.27 18.41 11.16
N LYS A 93 33.33 17.12 11.51
CA LYS A 93 33.45 16.00 10.55
C LYS A 93 32.12 15.68 9.86
N TRP A 94 31.00 15.83 10.56
CA TRP A 94 29.66 15.54 10.04
C TRP A 94 29.11 16.63 9.12
N LYS A 95 29.52 17.89 9.32
CA LYS A 95 29.05 19.07 8.58
C LYS A 95 28.89 18.90 7.06
N PRO A 96 29.90 18.45 6.29
CA PRO A 96 29.74 18.26 4.83
C PRO A 96 28.72 17.17 4.47
N MET A 97 28.57 16.15 5.31
CA MET A 97 27.66 15.03 5.08
C MET A 97 26.19 15.37 5.38
N VAL A 98 25.94 16.26 6.34
CA VAL A 98 24.58 16.65 6.77
C VAL A 98 23.77 17.29 5.63
N LYS A 99 24.40 18.08 4.76
CA LYS A 99 23.71 18.69 3.61
C LYS A 99 23.18 17.65 2.62
N ASN A 100 24.00 16.65 2.28
CA ASN A 100 23.60 15.56 1.40
C ASN A 100 22.56 14.66 2.07
N TYR A 101 22.70 14.41 3.37
CA TYR A 101 21.72 13.68 4.16
C TYR A 101 20.34 14.37 4.16
N LEU A 102 20.28 15.68 4.42
CA LEU A 102 19.02 16.44 4.39
C LEU A 102 18.36 16.42 2.99
N ALA A 103 19.15 16.51 1.92
CA ALA A 103 18.63 16.36 0.56
C ALA A 103 18.06 14.95 0.30
N GLY A 104 18.73 13.91 0.80
CA GLY A 104 18.25 12.53 0.75
C GLY A 104 16.97 12.32 1.55
N CYS A 105 16.88 12.88 2.77
CA CYS A 105 15.67 12.85 3.59
C CYS A 105 14.49 13.54 2.90
N PHE A 106 14.71 14.66 2.22
CA PHE A 106 13.66 15.35 1.46
C PHE A 106 13.15 14.48 0.30
N ALA A 107 14.04 13.86 -0.47
CA ALA A 107 13.66 12.92 -1.52
C ALA A 107 12.89 11.71 -0.95
N PHE A 108 13.33 11.18 0.19
CA PHE A 108 12.65 10.10 0.89
C PHE A 108 11.25 10.49 1.38
N SER A 109 11.06 11.70 1.90
CA SER A 109 9.74 12.22 2.26
C SER A 109 8.77 12.29 1.07
N ILE A 110 9.27 12.63 -0.13
CA ILE A 110 8.46 12.58 -1.35
C ILE A 110 8.04 11.13 -1.66
N ILE A 111 8.96 10.17 -1.55
CA ILE A 111 8.67 8.74 -1.77
C ILE A 111 7.64 8.23 -0.75
N LEU A 112 7.76 8.59 0.53
CA LEU A 112 6.78 8.25 1.56
C LEU A 112 5.40 8.84 1.26
N PHE A 113 5.35 10.11 0.83
CA PHE A 113 4.10 10.76 0.44
C PHE A 113 3.45 10.07 -0.76
N LEU A 114 4.22 9.73 -1.80
CA LEU A 114 3.73 8.96 -2.95
C LEU A 114 3.25 7.56 -2.52
N THR A 115 3.95 6.91 -1.60
CA THR A 115 3.55 5.61 -1.05
C THR A 115 2.22 5.71 -0.32
N ALA A 116 2.03 6.76 0.50
CA ALA A 116 0.75 7.01 1.16
C ALA A 116 -0.39 7.24 0.15
N LEU A 117 -0.15 8.05 -0.89
CA LEU A 117 -1.14 8.25 -1.96
C LEU A 117 -1.51 6.93 -2.64
N LEU A 118 -0.52 6.09 -2.96
CA LEU A 118 -0.76 4.78 -3.56
C LEU A 118 -1.61 3.88 -2.65
N CYS A 119 -1.42 3.91 -1.34
CA CYS A 119 -2.27 3.19 -0.38
C CYS A 119 -3.75 3.60 -0.49
N PHE A 120 -4.04 4.87 -0.77
CA PHE A 120 -5.43 5.34 -0.94
C PHE A 120 -5.98 5.07 -2.35
N THR A 121 -5.19 5.27 -3.40
CA THR A 121 -5.69 5.17 -4.79
C THR A 121 -5.81 3.74 -5.30
N MET A 122 -4.99 2.81 -4.80
CA MET A 122 -4.98 1.42 -5.28
C MET A 122 -6.23 0.60 -4.90
N GLN A 123 -7.12 1.14 -4.06
CA GLN A 123 -8.42 0.53 -3.76
C GLN A 123 -9.28 0.33 -5.01
N ILE A 124 -9.15 1.24 -5.99
CA ILE A 124 -9.89 1.15 -7.25
C ILE A 124 -9.39 -0.04 -8.07
N SER A 125 -8.06 -0.21 -8.21
CA SER A 125 -7.48 -1.37 -8.91
C SER A 125 -7.87 -2.67 -8.20
N LEU A 126 -7.83 -2.68 -6.86
CA LEU A 126 -8.26 -3.83 -6.06
C LEU A 126 -9.72 -4.22 -6.33
N HIS A 127 -10.63 -3.24 -6.44
CA HIS A 127 -12.03 -3.50 -6.75
C HIS A 127 -12.21 -4.21 -8.09
N PHE A 128 -11.52 -3.76 -9.14
CA PHE A 128 -11.59 -4.41 -10.46
C PHE A 128 -10.93 -5.79 -10.47
N ALA A 129 -9.77 -5.93 -9.82
CA ALA A 129 -9.08 -7.21 -9.70
C ALA A 129 -9.96 -8.26 -8.98
N LEU A 130 -10.63 -7.86 -7.88
CA LEU A 130 -11.56 -8.73 -7.17
C LEU A 130 -12.83 -9.03 -7.97
N ALA A 131 -13.36 -8.05 -8.71
CA ALA A 131 -14.54 -8.26 -9.55
C ALA A 131 -14.32 -9.38 -10.58
N GLU A 132 -13.19 -9.35 -11.28
CA GLU A 132 -12.84 -10.35 -12.29
C GLU A 132 -12.38 -11.66 -11.65
N GLY A 133 -11.58 -11.57 -10.59
CA GLY A 133 -11.06 -12.73 -9.86
C GLY A 133 -12.16 -13.58 -9.23
N LEU A 134 -13.14 -12.96 -8.55
CA LEU A 134 -14.29 -13.67 -7.98
C LEU A 134 -15.20 -14.25 -9.07
N LYS A 135 -15.40 -13.53 -10.18
CA LYS A 135 -16.21 -14.02 -11.30
C LYS A 135 -15.59 -15.30 -11.90
N ASN A 136 -14.28 -15.31 -12.11
CA ASN A 136 -13.56 -16.49 -12.59
C ASN A 136 -13.52 -17.62 -11.54
N GLY A 137 -13.37 -17.27 -10.26
CA GLY A 137 -13.43 -18.23 -9.16
C GLY A 137 -14.78 -18.95 -9.09
N MET A 138 -15.89 -18.21 -9.20
CA MET A 138 -17.23 -18.79 -9.27
C MET A 138 -17.42 -19.68 -10.51
N LYS A 139 -16.91 -19.27 -11.67
CA LYS A 139 -16.97 -20.06 -12.92
C LYS A 139 -16.29 -21.42 -12.80
N TYR A 140 -15.15 -21.48 -12.10
CA TYR A 140 -14.38 -22.70 -11.91
C TYR A 140 -14.67 -23.43 -10.60
N TYR A 141 -15.67 -22.97 -9.85
CA TYR A 141 -16.06 -23.56 -8.57
C TYR A 141 -16.40 -25.06 -8.67
N ARG A 142 -17.01 -25.48 -9.78
CA ARG A 142 -17.38 -26.89 -10.01
C ARG A 142 -16.21 -27.81 -10.37
N ASP A 143 -15.07 -27.24 -10.77
CA ASP A 143 -13.96 -27.97 -11.40
C ASP A 143 -13.02 -28.57 -10.34
N THR A 144 -13.58 -29.30 -9.36
CA THR A 144 -12.82 -29.87 -8.24
C THR A 144 -11.83 -30.97 -8.65
N ASP A 145 -12.07 -31.61 -9.80
CA ASP A 145 -11.26 -32.72 -10.32
C ASP A 145 -10.22 -32.26 -11.37
N THR A 146 -10.19 -30.97 -11.73
CA THR A 146 -9.25 -30.44 -12.75
C THR A 146 -7.93 -30.03 -12.11
N PRO A 147 -6.77 -30.59 -12.53
CA PRO A 147 -5.47 -30.17 -12.03
C PRO A 147 -5.26 -28.66 -12.16
N GLY A 148 -4.78 -28.02 -11.10
CA GLY A 148 -4.57 -26.57 -11.05
C GLY A 148 -5.83 -25.73 -10.79
N ARG A 149 -7.01 -26.33 -10.65
CA ARG A 149 -8.27 -25.62 -10.30
C ARG A 149 -9.04 -26.25 -9.12
N CYS A 150 -8.60 -27.40 -8.65
CA CYS A 150 -9.24 -28.16 -7.58
C CYS A 150 -9.40 -27.40 -6.25
N PHE A 151 -8.56 -26.38 -5.99
CA PHE A 151 -8.62 -25.56 -4.79
C PHE A 151 -9.73 -24.49 -4.82
N MET A 152 -10.25 -24.14 -6.00
CA MET A 152 -11.12 -22.98 -6.17
C MET A 152 -12.39 -23.05 -5.32
N LYS A 153 -13.00 -24.23 -5.24
CA LYS A 153 -14.15 -24.49 -4.36
C LYS A 153 -13.85 -24.16 -2.91
N ARG A 154 -12.75 -24.71 -2.37
CA ARG A 154 -12.34 -24.51 -0.98
C ARG A 154 -12.04 -23.04 -0.69
N THR A 155 -11.30 -22.39 -1.59
CA THR A 155 -10.86 -21.00 -1.41
C THR A 155 -12.05 -20.03 -1.44
N LEU A 156 -13.02 -20.26 -2.32
CA LEU A 156 -14.25 -19.47 -2.37
C LEU A 156 -15.18 -19.76 -1.18
N ASP A 157 -15.36 -21.03 -0.81
CA ASP A 157 -16.18 -21.42 0.34
C ASP A 157 -15.66 -20.77 1.65
N MET A 158 -14.36 -20.82 1.89
CA MET A 158 -13.74 -20.16 3.05
C MET A 158 -13.92 -18.65 3.01
N THR A 159 -13.87 -18.05 1.83
CA THR A 159 -14.06 -16.60 1.65
C THR A 159 -15.49 -16.18 1.99
N GLN A 160 -16.48 -16.90 1.50
CA GLN A 160 -17.89 -16.63 1.77
C GLN A 160 -18.23 -16.75 3.26
N ILE A 161 -17.72 -17.80 3.92
CA ILE A 161 -17.93 -18.05 5.34
C ILE A 161 -17.23 -16.99 6.20
N GLU A 162 -15.95 -16.71 5.94
CA GLU A 162 -15.14 -15.81 6.78
C GLU A 162 -15.57 -14.35 6.65
N PHE A 163 -15.87 -13.89 5.43
CA PHE A 163 -16.28 -12.52 5.17
C PHE A 163 -17.79 -12.31 5.17
N ARG A 164 -18.57 -13.35 5.46
CA ARG A 164 -20.03 -13.28 5.59
C ARG A 164 -20.66 -12.67 4.33
N CYS A 165 -20.30 -13.23 3.20
CA CYS A 165 -20.67 -12.75 1.88
C CYS A 165 -21.09 -13.90 0.97
N CYS A 166 -21.82 -13.60 -0.11
CA CYS A 166 -22.21 -14.58 -1.11
C CYS A 166 -22.18 -14.01 -2.51
N GLY A 167 -21.57 -14.76 -3.44
CA GLY A 167 -21.41 -14.34 -4.83
C GLY A 167 -20.43 -13.17 -4.98
N ASN A 168 -20.41 -12.56 -6.16
CA ASN A 168 -19.52 -11.45 -6.49
C ASN A 168 -20.14 -10.12 -6.01
N ASN A 169 -21.30 -9.78 -6.58
CA ASN A 169 -22.16 -8.66 -6.20
C ASN A 169 -23.19 -9.06 -5.14
N ASN A 170 -23.80 -10.24 -5.30
CA ASN A 170 -24.78 -10.79 -4.37
C ASN A 170 -25.00 -12.28 -4.66
N TYR A 171 -25.82 -12.93 -3.84
CA TYR A 171 -26.08 -14.37 -3.94
C TYR A 171 -26.69 -14.84 -5.27
N LYS A 172 -27.41 -13.98 -5.99
CA LYS A 172 -28.06 -14.33 -7.26
C LYS A 172 -27.06 -14.56 -8.39
N ASP A 173 -25.81 -14.11 -8.23
CA ASP A 173 -24.74 -14.42 -9.19
C ASP A 173 -24.56 -15.95 -9.35
N TRP A 174 -24.92 -16.75 -8.33
CA TRP A 174 -24.90 -18.21 -8.41
C TRP A 174 -25.98 -18.80 -9.32
N PHE A 175 -27.06 -18.07 -9.61
CA PHE A 175 -28.16 -18.56 -10.44
C PHE A 175 -27.77 -18.56 -11.93
N GLU A 176 -26.81 -17.71 -12.29
CA GLU A 176 -26.31 -17.55 -13.66
C GLU A 176 -25.14 -18.48 -13.98
N ILE A 177 -24.64 -19.23 -12.99
CA ILE A 177 -23.46 -20.09 -13.11
C ILE A 177 -23.84 -21.51 -12.74
N GLN A 178 -23.56 -22.47 -13.63
CA GLN A 178 -23.63 -23.88 -13.26
C GLN A 178 -22.45 -24.22 -12.36
N TRP A 179 -22.67 -24.19 -11.05
CA TRP A 179 -21.65 -24.47 -10.04
C TRP A 179 -21.68 -25.92 -9.52
N ILE A 180 -22.71 -26.70 -9.87
CA ILE A 180 -22.75 -28.15 -9.65
C ILE A 180 -22.03 -28.86 -10.79
N SER A 181 -21.05 -29.70 -10.45
CA SER A 181 -20.31 -30.49 -11.44
C SER A 181 -21.21 -31.51 -12.13
N ASN A 182 -20.98 -31.72 -13.43
CA ASN A 182 -21.66 -32.73 -14.24
C ASN A 182 -21.56 -34.14 -13.63
N ARG A 183 -20.52 -34.40 -12.83
CA ARG A 183 -20.32 -35.66 -12.12
C ARG A 183 -21.44 -35.98 -11.12
N TYR A 184 -22.07 -34.96 -10.55
CA TYR A 184 -23.15 -35.10 -9.57
C TYR A 184 -24.53 -35.01 -10.21
N LEU A 185 -24.61 -34.87 -11.53
CA LEU A 185 -25.86 -34.79 -12.28
C LEU A 185 -26.13 -36.14 -12.95
N ASP A 186 -27.28 -36.74 -12.64
CA ASP A 186 -27.76 -37.92 -13.34
C ASP A 186 -28.50 -37.52 -14.61
N PHE A 187 -27.83 -37.58 -15.76
CA PHE A 187 -28.42 -37.24 -17.06
C PHE A 187 -29.47 -38.25 -17.56
N ASN A 188 -29.67 -39.37 -16.86
CA ASN A 188 -30.79 -40.28 -17.13
C ASN A 188 -32.09 -39.81 -16.45
N ASN A 189 -31.99 -38.93 -15.46
CA ASN A 189 -33.16 -38.37 -14.79
C ASN A 189 -33.83 -37.34 -15.70
N ALA A 190 -35.14 -37.50 -15.91
CA ALA A 190 -35.93 -36.64 -16.77
C ALA A 190 -35.92 -35.18 -16.31
N GLU A 191 -35.92 -34.89 -15.00
CA GLU A 191 -35.89 -33.52 -14.45
C GLU A 191 -34.54 -32.84 -14.73
N VAL A 192 -33.43 -33.57 -14.56
CA VAL A 192 -32.09 -33.05 -14.85
C VAL A 192 -31.96 -32.76 -16.35
N LYS A 193 -32.41 -33.67 -17.20
CA LYS A 193 -32.39 -33.51 -18.65
C LYS A 193 -33.26 -32.34 -19.11
N ASP A 194 -34.48 -32.23 -18.58
CA ASP A 194 -35.39 -31.12 -18.87
C ASP A 194 -34.79 -29.78 -18.46
N ARG A 195 -34.19 -29.71 -17.26
CA ARG A 195 -33.52 -28.49 -16.78
C ARG A 195 -32.31 -28.10 -17.62
N VAL A 196 -31.49 -29.05 -18.04
CA VAL A 196 -30.34 -28.77 -18.94
C VAL A 196 -30.83 -28.27 -20.30
N MET A 197 -31.90 -28.85 -20.85
CA MET A 197 -32.42 -28.51 -22.17
C MET A 197 -33.22 -27.19 -22.21
N SER A 198 -33.90 -26.85 -21.11
CA SER A 198 -34.70 -25.62 -20.99
C SER A 198 -33.87 -24.37 -20.65
N ASN A 199 -32.68 -24.55 -20.09
CA ASN A 199 -31.80 -23.45 -19.71
C ASN A 199 -30.90 -22.98 -20.85
N VAL A 200 -30.44 -21.74 -20.73
CA VAL A 200 -29.56 -21.09 -21.70
C VAL A 200 -28.20 -21.81 -21.77
N GLU A 201 -27.69 -22.00 -23.00
CA GLU A 201 -26.39 -22.64 -23.28
C GLU A 201 -26.27 -24.12 -22.83
N GLY A 202 -27.38 -24.82 -22.57
CA GLY A 202 -27.33 -26.22 -22.13
C GLY A 202 -26.69 -26.39 -20.75
N LYS A 203 -26.79 -25.38 -19.88
CA LYS A 203 -26.25 -25.40 -18.52
C LYS A 203 -27.30 -25.85 -17.51
N TYR A 204 -26.87 -26.57 -16.48
CA TYR A 204 -27.73 -26.85 -15.33
C TYR A 204 -27.78 -25.65 -14.38
N LEU A 205 -28.62 -24.67 -14.72
CA LEU A 205 -28.86 -23.47 -13.89
C LEU A 205 -30.05 -23.72 -12.96
N MET A 206 -29.97 -23.15 -11.76
CA MET A 206 -30.98 -23.33 -10.73
C MET A 206 -30.96 -22.17 -9.76
N ASP A 207 -32.13 -21.86 -9.21
CA ASP A 207 -32.33 -20.91 -8.11
C ASP A 207 -31.73 -21.49 -6.82
N SER A 208 -30.40 -21.47 -6.72
CA SER A 208 -29.70 -21.98 -5.55
C SER A 208 -28.28 -21.44 -5.37
N VAL A 209 -27.80 -21.55 -4.14
CA VAL A 209 -26.45 -21.14 -3.73
C VAL A 209 -25.70 -22.30 -3.08
N PRO A 210 -24.36 -22.25 -3.05
CA PRO A 210 -23.59 -23.19 -2.24
C PRO A 210 -23.81 -23.00 -0.74
N PHE A 211 -23.61 -24.06 0.04
CA PHE A 211 -23.72 -24.05 1.51
C PHE A 211 -22.87 -22.96 2.19
N SER A 212 -21.74 -22.56 1.62
CA SER A 212 -20.89 -21.50 2.17
C SER A 212 -21.55 -20.12 2.21
N CYS A 213 -22.66 -19.90 1.51
CA CYS A 213 -23.47 -18.69 1.60
C CYS A 213 -24.41 -18.65 2.81
N CYS A 214 -24.59 -19.77 3.50
CA CYS A 214 -25.50 -19.88 4.63
C CYS A 214 -25.06 -19.00 5.80
N ASN A 215 -26.01 -18.30 6.42
CA ASN A 215 -25.75 -17.54 7.63
C ASN A 215 -26.02 -18.43 8.87
N PRO A 216 -25.00 -18.75 9.68
CA PRO A 216 -25.15 -19.60 10.85
C PRO A 216 -25.95 -18.95 11.99
N ALA A 217 -26.18 -17.64 11.94
CA ALA A 217 -27.03 -16.94 12.90
C ALA A 217 -28.53 -17.05 12.56
N SER A 218 -28.89 -17.70 11.44
CA SER A 218 -30.29 -17.90 11.06
C SER A 218 -31.01 -18.79 12.09
N PRO A 219 -32.24 -18.44 12.51
CA PRO A 219 -33.03 -19.28 13.41
C PRO A 219 -33.58 -20.55 12.72
N ARG A 220 -33.47 -20.65 11.39
CA ARG A 220 -33.96 -21.79 10.60
C ARG A 220 -32.79 -22.55 9.94
N PRO A 221 -33.00 -23.84 9.58
CA PRO A 221 -32.04 -24.55 8.74
C PRO A 221 -31.79 -23.80 7.43
N CYS A 222 -30.53 -23.76 6.99
CA CYS A 222 -30.18 -23.01 5.79
C CYS A 222 -30.89 -23.58 4.55
N ILE A 223 -31.71 -22.74 3.92
CA ILE A 223 -32.32 -22.99 2.64
C ILE A 223 -31.31 -22.60 1.55
N GLN A 224 -30.95 -23.55 0.70
CA GLN A 224 -30.01 -23.33 -0.41
C GLN A 224 -30.70 -23.29 -1.77
N HIS A 225 -31.89 -23.86 -1.91
CA HIS A 225 -32.59 -24.04 -3.18
C HIS A 225 -33.96 -23.37 -3.16
N HIS A 226 -34.47 -23.00 -4.35
CA HIS A 226 -35.77 -22.34 -4.52
C HIS A 226 -35.90 -21.05 -3.70
N LEU A 227 -34.83 -20.25 -3.66
CA LEU A 227 -34.73 -19.03 -2.85
C LEU A 227 -35.67 -17.92 -3.31
N THR A 228 -36.13 -17.94 -4.56
CA THR A 228 -37.06 -16.95 -5.10
C THR A 228 -38.51 -17.42 -5.11
N ASN A 229 -38.78 -18.64 -4.63
CA ASN A 229 -40.12 -19.22 -4.60
C ASN A 229 -40.67 -19.27 -3.17
N ASN A 230 -41.56 -18.33 -2.83
CA ASN A 230 -42.23 -18.23 -1.52
C ASN A 230 -43.09 -19.46 -1.17
N THR A 231 -43.51 -20.25 -2.16
CA THR A 231 -44.32 -21.46 -1.91
C THR A 231 -43.50 -22.73 -1.70
N ALA A 232 -42.19 -22.67 -1.98
CA ALA A 232 -41.32 -23.84 -1.92
C ALA A 232 -40.97 -24.26 -0.48
N HIS A 233 -41.07 -23.33 0.48
CA HIS A 233 -40.68 -23.55 1.86
C HIS A 233 -41.79 -23.09 2.81
N TYR A 234 -41.93 -23.79 3.92
CA TYR A 234 -42.86 -23.39 4.97
C TYR A 234 -42.43 -22.05 5.57
N ASP A 235 -43.38 -21.12 5.68
CA ASP A 235 -43.20 -19.79 6.28
C ASP A 235 -41.94 -19.09 5.74
N TYR A 236 -41.92 -18.85 4.42
CA TYR A 236 -40.79 -18.29 3.71
C TYR A 236 -41.25 -17.16 2.78
N ASP A 237 -40.70 -15.97 3.00
CA ASP A 237 -40.82 -14.86 2.07
C ASP A 237 -39.43 -14.33 1.73
N HIS A 238 -39.03 -14.54 0.47
CA HIS A 238 -37.72 -14.15 -0.03
C HIS A 238 -37.46 -12.64 -0.02
N HIS A 239 -38.50 -11.82 0.13
CA HIS A 239 -38.36 -10.36 0.26
C HIS A 239 -38.01 -9.91 1.67
N THR A 240 -38.39 -10.69 2.69
CA THR A 240 -38.15 -10.37 4.10
C THR A 240 -37.10 -11.26 4.75
N GLU A 241 -36.75 -12.38 4.11
CA GLU A 241 -35.77 -13.33 4.62
C GLU A 241 -34.32 -12.84 4.36
N ASP A 242 -33.83 -11.98 5.24
CA ASP A 242 -32.46 -11.45 5.21
C ASP A 242 -31.45 -12.29 6.00
N LEU A 243 -31.94 -13.23 6.84
CA LEU A 243 -31.10 -13.98 7.78
C LEU A 243 -30.71 -15.36 7.30
N ASN A 244 -31.33 -15.93 6.26
CA ASN A 244 -31.03 -17.28 5.78
C ASN A 244 -29.65 -17.39 5.11
N ILE A 245 -29.31 -16.43 4.25
CA ILE A 245 -28.05 -16.38 3.50
C ILE A 245 -27.44 -14.98 3.58
N TRP A 246 -26.13 -14.90 3.36
CA TRP A 246 -25.46 -13.61 3.22
C TRP A 246 -25.91 -12.91 1.93
N THR A 247 -26.53 -11.74 2.05
CA THR A 247 -26.97 -10.93 0.90
C THR A 247 -25.86 -10.04 0.35
N ARG A 248 -24.86 -9.71 1.17
CA ARG A 248 -23.69 -8.91 0.80
C ARG A 248 -22.79 -9.65 -0.18
N GLY A 249 -22.39 -8.99 -1.27
CA GLY A 249 -21.44 -9.53 -2.24
C GLY A 249 -20.01 -9.62 -1.69
N CYS A 250 -19.28 -10.66 -2.09
CA CYS A 250 -17.90 -10.84 -1.63
C CYS A 250 -16.93 -9.79 -2.18
N ARG A 251 -17.21 -9.18 -3.34
CA ARG A 251 -16.39 -8.07 -3.85
C ARG A 251 -16.38 -6.91 -2.88
N GLU A 252 -17.56 -6.49 -2.45
CA GLU A 252 -17.70 -5.37 -1.53
C GLU A 252 -17.09 -5.69 -0.16
N ALA A 253 -17.33 -6.91 0.36
CA ALA A 253 -16.77 -7.34 1.63
C ALA A 253 -15.22 -7.33 1.63
N LEU A 254 -14.61 -7.87 0.57
CA LEU A 254 -13.15 -7.93 0.43
C LEU A 254 -12.54 -6.56 0.18
N VAL A 255 -13.14 -5.72 -0.68
CA VAL A 255 -12.69 -4.33 -0.90
C VAL A 255 -12.76 -3.53 0.40
N SER A 256 -13.83 -3.69 1.17
CA SER A 256 -13.99 -3.02 2.46
C SER A 256 -12.90 -3.47 3.46
N TYR A 257 -12.61 -4.77 3.53
CA TYR A 257 -11.59 -5.32 4.42
C TYR A 257 -10.17 -4.86 4.06
N TYR A 258 -9.73 -5.13 2.84
CA TYR A 258 -8.39 -4.79 2.39
C TYR A 258 -8.21 -3.28 2.22
N GLY A 259 -9.24 -2.58 1.73
CA GLY A 259 -9.25 -1.12 1.63
C GLY A 259 -9.16 -0.46 3.00
N GLY A 260 -9.88 -0.96 4.01
CA GLY A 260 -9.77 -0.49 5.40
C GLY A 260 -8.35 -0.64 5.95
N MET A 261 -7.69 -1.76 5.65
CA MET A 261 -6.28 -1.98 6.01
C MET A 261 -5.35 -0.98 5.31
N MET A 262 -5.50 -0.81 3.98
CA MET A 262 -4.70 0.14 3.20
C MET A 262 -4.91 1.59 3.65
N ASN A 263 -6.14 1.99 4.00
CA ASN A 263 -6.44 3.31 4.54
C ASN A 263 -5.72 3.55 5.87
N SER A 264 -5.77 2.56 6.76
CA SER A 264 -5.11 2.64 8.07
C SER A 264 -3.59 2.73 7.92
N ILE A 265 -3.01 1.91 7.04
CA ILE A 265 -1.58 1.96 6.72
C ILE A 265 -1.21 3.30 6.09
N GLY A 266 -1.99 3.78 5.11
CA GLY A 266 -1.79 5.08 4.47
C GLY A 266 -1.79 6.24 5.49
N ALA A 267 -2.70 6.20 6.46
CA ALA A 267 -2.74 7.19 7.55
C ALA A 267 -1.47 7.12 8.43
N PHE A 268 -0.99 5.92 8.78
CA PHE A 268 0.27 5.77 9.52
C PHE A 268 1.48 6.26 8.71
N VAL A 269 1.53 6.01 7.40
CA VAL A 269 2.61 6.53 6.53
C VAL A 269 2.54 8.06 6.45
N LEU A 270 1.35 8.66 6.37
CA LEU A 270 1.20 10.13 6.43
C LEU A 270 1.69 10.71 7.77
N LEU A 271 1.41 10.03 8.88
CA LEU A 271 1.94 10.42 10.19
C LEU A 271 3.47 10.38 10.20
N ASP A 272 4.07 9.35 9.61
CA ASP A 272 5.53 9.22 9.46
C ASP A 272 6.11 10.33 8.58
N VAL A 273 5.42 10.75 7.51
CA VAL A 273 5.80 11.93 6.71
C VAL A 273 5.86 13.20 7.55
N LEU A 274 4.89 13.41 8.45
CA LEU A 274 4.88 14.57 9.36
C LEU A 274 6.04 14.51 10.37
N MET A 275 6.31 13.32 10.93
CA MET A 275 7.47 13.11 11.81
C MET A 275 8.78 13.37 11.06
N GLN A 276 8.92 12.87 9.83
CA GLN A 276 10.07 13.07 8.95
C GLN A 276 10.29 14.55 8.65
N ALA A 277 9.22 15.31 8.38
CA ALA A 277 9.29 16.75 8.21
C ALA A 277 9.78 17.45 9.49
N GLY A 278 9.28 17.04 10.65
CA GLY A 278 9.70 17.56 11.96
C GLY A 278 11.18 17.34 12.24
N VAL A 279 11.70 16.12 12.04
CA VAL A 279 13.13 15.82 12.27
C VAL A 279 14.04 16.54 11.27
N MET A 280 13.62 16.70 10.01
CA MET A 280 14.37 17.46 9.01
C MET A 280 14.46 18.95 9.36
N VAL A 281 13.33 19.56 9.73
CA VAL A 281 13.26 20.96 10.14
C VAL A 281 14.13 21.19 11.38
N GLY A 282 13.99 20.35 12.40
CA GLY A 282 14.77 20.51 13.61
C GLY A 282 16.26 20.23 13.40
N LEU A 283 16.65 19.24 12.60
CA LEU A 283 18.05 19.01 12.25
C LEU A 283 18.64 20.21 11.49
N LYS A 284 17.86 20.84 10.59
CA LYS A 284 18.30 22.06 9.90
C LYS A 284 18.52 23.22 10.87
N TYR A 285 17.63 23.42 11.84
CA TYR A 285 17.82 24.42 12.90
C TYR A 285 19.05 24.11 13.76
N LEU A 286 19.24 22.86 14.17
CA LEU A 286 20.40 22.45 14.96
C LEU A 286 21.70 22.69 14.19
N THR A 287 21.76 22.31 12.92
CA THR A 287 22.95 22.45 12.09
C THR A 287 23.31 23.92 11.88
N THR A 288 22.34 24.77 11.53
CA THR A 288 22.59 26.21 11.33
C THR A 288 22.97 26.93 12.62
N ALA A 289 22.35 26.56 13.75
CA ALA A 289 22.71 27.10 15.07
C ALA A 289 24.11 26.69 15.54
N LEU A 290 24.60 25.52 15.13
CA LEU A 290 25.98 25.07 15.42
C LEU A 290 26.99 25.69 14.43
N GLU A 291 26.57 26.02 13.22
CA GLU A 291 27.43 26.71 12.24
C GLU A 291 27.71 28.17 12.62
N THR A 292 26.79 28.82 13.35
CA THR A 292 26.93 30.21 13.81
C THR A 292 27.42 30.36 15.23
N SER A 293 27.65 29.26 15.95
CA SER A 293 28.24 29.33 17.29
C SER A 293 29.74 29.61 17.21
N ASP A 294 30.20 30.53 18.05
CA ASP A 294 31.62 30.87 18.18
C ASP A 294 32.40 29.68 18.80
N PRO A 295 33.44 29.14 18.13
CA PRO A 295 34.24 28.04 18.65
C PRO A 295 35.07 28.42 19.89
N GLU A 296 35.38 29.70 20.12
CA GLU A 296 36.11 30.16 21.30
C GLU A 296 35.20 30.42 22.51
N ASN A 297 33.90 30.67 22.27
CA ASN A 297 32.91 30.87 23.33
C ASN A 297 31.55 30.21 22.99
N PRO A 298 31.42 28.88 23.21
CA PRO A 298 30.23 28.13 22.84
C PRO A 298 28.95 28.52 23.61
N GLU A 299 29.08 29.29 24.69
CA GLU A 299 27.96 29.81 25.50
C GLU A 299 27.26 31.02 24.88
N CYS A 300 27.91 31.72 23.94
CA CYS A 300 27.34 32.87 23.23
C CYS A 300 26.09 32.52 22.43
N GLU A 301 25.19 33.49 22.23
CA GLU A 301 24.00 33.32 21.39
C GLU A 301 24.39 32.95 19.96
N SER A 302 23.72 31.96 19.37
CA SER A 302 23.87 31.62 17.95
C SER A 302 22.53 31.69 17.22
N GLU A 303 22.58 31.88 15.91
CA GLU A 303 21.40 32.02 15.07
C GLU A 303 21.15 30.72 14.28
N GLY A 304 19.97 30.13 14.44
CA GLY A 304 19.48 29.06 13.57
C GLY A 304 18.43 29.58 12.60
N TRP A 305 18.42 29.08 11.36
CA TRP A 305 17.41 29.43 10.35
C TRP A 305 17.05 28.24 9.47
N LEU A 306 15.82 28.25 8.96
CA LEU A 306 15.32 27.19 8.09
C LEU A 306 15.79 27.36 6.64
N LEU A 307 15.69 28.59 6.11
CA LEU A 307 16.10 28.92 4.74
C LEU A 307 17.07 30.10 4.75
N GLU A 308 18.18 29.92 4.05
CA GLU A 308 19.21 30.96 3.87
C GLU A 308 18.73 32.10 2.95
N LYS A 309 17.80 31.77 2.04
CA LYS A 309 17.19 32.65 1.02
C LYS A 309 15.66 32.59 1.09
N THR A 310 14.96 33.46 0.36
CA THR A 310 13.49 33.44 0.30
C THR A 310 12.98 32.15 -0.37
N VAL A 311 11.77 31.68 -0.06
CA VAL A 311 11.18 30.46 -0.65
C VAL A 311 11.24 30.50 -2.18
N LYS A 312 10.88 31.64 -2.78
CA LYS A 312 10.92 31.87 -4.23
C LYS A 312 12.32 31.67 -4.82
N GLU A 313 13.33 32.30 -4.22
CA GLU A 313 14.73 32.19 -4.65
C GLU A 313 15.30 30.77 -4.46
N THR A 314 14.82 30.05 -3.45
CA THR A 314 15.24 28.66 -3.19
C THR A 314 14.66 27.70 -4.23
N VAL A 315 13.40 27.90 -4.62
CA VAL A 315 12.75 27.13 -5.69
C VAL A 315 13.38 27.43 -7.05
N ASP A 316 13.68 28.70 -7.34
CA ASP A 316 14.34 29.12 -8.58
C ASP A 316 15.76 28.54 -8.70
N ASP A 317 16.54 28.55 -7.62
CA ASP A 317 17.88 27.94 -7.57
C ASP A 317 17.83 26.40 -7.67
N MET A 318 16.80 25.77 -7.10
CA MET A 318 16.57 24.33 -7.22
C MET A 318 16.17 23.93 -8.65
N MET A 319 15.25 24.67 -9.29
CA MET A 319 14.90 24.47 -10.70
C MET A 319 16.12 24.66 -11.60
N ALA A 320 16.95 25.67 -11.35
CA ALA A 320 18.17 25.91 -12.12
C ALA A 320 19.16 24.73 -11.99
N LYS A 321 19.33 24.17 -10.79
CA LYS A 321 20.15 22.97 -10.56
C LYS A 321 19.60 21.72 -11.23
N ILE A 322 18.30 21.48 -11.15
CA ILE A 322 17.63 20.35 -11.85
C ILE A 322 17.79 20.49 -13.36
N LYS A 323 17.61 21.70 -13.92
CA LYS A 323 17.81 21.98 -15.34
C LYS A 323 19.27 21.80 -15.77
N LYS A 324 20.24 22.10 -14.90
CA LYS A 324 21.67 21.89 -15.17
C LYS A 324 22.06 20.41 -15.11
N LEU A 325 21.51 19.65 -14.17
CA LEU A 325 21.66 18.18 -14.10
C LEU A 325 21.02 17.48 -15.31
N GLY A 326 19.86 17.94 -15.78
CA GLY A 326 19.22 17.43 -16.99
C GLY A 326 19.95 17.78 -18.30
N LYS A 327 20.77 18.84 -18.30
CA LYS A 327 21.63 19.22 -19.43
C LYS A 327 22.98 18.49 -19.46
N GLY A 328 23.44 17.94 -18.34
CA GLY A 328 24.71 17.22 -18.23
C GLY A 328 24.78 15.88 -18.99
N ASN A 329 23.72 15.49 -19.68
CA ASN A 329 23.67 14.29 -20.54
C ASN A 329 23.77 14.60 -22.04
N GLN A 330 23.97 15.87 -22.44
CA GLN A 330 24.40 16.20 -23.79
C GLN A 330 25.92 16.23 -23.82
N VAL A 331 26.53 15.09 -24.18
CA VAL A 331 27.95 15.03 -24.52
C VAL A 331 28.16 15.89 -25.76
N GLU A 332 28.95 16.96 -25.62
CA GLU A 332 29.51 17.72 -26.72
C GLU A 332 30.42 16.77 -27.52
N GLY A 333 29.97 16.38 -28.71
CA GLY A 333 30.83 15.80 -29.72
C GLY A 333 31.67 16.91 -30.34
N GLU A 334 32.82 17.22 -29.74
CA GLU A 334 33.85 18.01 -30.40
C GLU A 334 34.63 17.12 -31.37
N GLY A 335 34.79 17.64 -32.60
CA GLY A 335 35.22 16.89 -33.77
C GLY A 335 36.69 16.46 -33.73
N GLU A 336 36.92 15.21 -34.18
CA GLU A 336 38.23 14.78 -34.65
C GLU A 336 38.49 15.37 -36.04
N GLU A 337 39.49 16.25 -36.11
CA GLU A 337 40.14 16.67 -37.34
C GLU A 337 40.70 15.44 -38.07
N ALA A 338 40.18 15.17 -39.27
CA ALA A 338 40.75 14.19 -40.18
C ALA A 338 42.12 14.68 -40.70
N GLN A 339 43.20 14.10 -40.17
CA GLN A 339 44.52 14.16 -40.80
C GLN A 339 44.52 13.36 -42.11
N ALA A 340 44.69 14.08 -43.22
CA ALA A 340 44.98 13.49 -44.53
C ALA A 340 46.37 12.83 -44.52
N VAL A 341 46.40 11.50 -44.67
CA VAL A 341 47.62 10.76 -45.01
C VAL A 341 47.69 10.62 -46.52
N ALA A 342 48.66 11.30 -47.13
CA ALA A 342 49.06 11.10 -48.51
C ALA A 342 49.88 9.81 -48.63
N THR A 343 49.43 8.88 -49.47
CA THR A 343 50.21 7.73 -49.93
C THR A 343 50.95 8.09 -51.22
N VAL A 344 52.27 7.88 -51.22
CA VAL A 344 53.10 7.76 -52.43
C VAL A 344 53.75 6.39 -52.41
N SER A 345 53.61 5.68 -53.53
CA SER A 345 54.11 4.35 -53.94
C SER A 345 53.10 3.22 -53.84
#